data_AF-A0A6G3SDM5-F1
#
_entry.id   AF-A0A6G3SDM5-F1
#
_cell.length_a   1.000
_cell.length_b   1.000
_cell.length_c   1.000
_cell.angle_alpha   90.00
_cell.angle_beta   90.00
_cell.angle_gamma   90.00
#
_symmetry.space_group_name_H-M   'P 1'
#
loop_
_entity.id
_entity.type
_entity.pdbx_description
1 polymer ?
#
loop_
_entity_poly.entity_id
_entity_poly.type
_entity_poly.pdbx_seq_one_letter_code
_entity_poly.pdbx_strand_id
1 'polypeptide(L)' 'MYEPIRTKSVHTVAADTDFPHRSREEELDIQLSGHLAALLALTDELRHLTPSAELDEAAEALSAQVARLRGGPAPV' A
#
# COMPACT_ATOMS: atom_id res chain seq x y z
N MET A 1 49.79 -27.71 17.87
CA MET A 1 48.91 -26.53 18.00
C MET A 1 47.99 -26.54 16.80
N TYR A 2 46.68 -26.67 16.99
CA TYR A 2 45.74 -26.63 15.86
C TYR A 2 45.60 -25.17 15.43
N GLU A 3 45.90 -24.84 14.18
CA GLU A 3 45.58 -23.52 13.67
C GLU A 3 44.07 -23.46 13.34
N PRO A 4 43.35 -22.40 13.72
CA PRO A 4 41.96 -22.25 13.33
C PRO A 4 41.89 -21.88 11.84
N ILE A 5 40.94 -22.52 11.15
CA ILE A 5 40.65 -22.28 9.73
C ILE A 5 40.24 -20.81 9.55
N ARG A 6 41.02 -20.03 8.80
CA ARG A 6 40.56 -18.75 8.24
C ARG A 6 39.64 -19.03 7.06
N THR A 7 38.42 -19.49 7.32
CA THR A 7 37.40 -19.45 6.28
C THR A 7 37.11 -17.99 5.98
N LYS A 8 37.45 -17.52 4.78
CA LYS A 8 36.82 -16.32 4.22
C LYS A 8 35.32 -16.49 4.43
N SER A 9 34.68 -15.52 5.08
CA SER A 9 33.23 -15.47 5.16
C SER A 9 32.68 -15.51 3.74
N VAL A 10 32.07 -16.62 3.36
CA VAL A 10 31.39 -16.81 2.06
C VAL A 10 29.99 -16.21 2.13
N HIS A 11 29.80 -15.18 2.95
CA HIS A 11 28.60 -14.35 2.93
C HIS A 11 28.83 -13.16 1.99
N THR A 12 29.21 -13.45 0.75
CA THR A 12 28.65 -12.70 -0.37
C THR A 12 27.17 -13.07 -0.38
N VAL A 13 26.36 -12.33 0.37
CA VAL A 13 24.95 -12.21 0.08
C VAL A 13 24.90 -11.81 -1.38
N ALA A 14 24.39 -12.72 -2.21
CA ALA A 14 24.11 -12.47 -3.60
C ALA A 14 23.45 -11.09 -3.66
N ALA A 15 24.09 -10.16 -4.37
CA ALA A 15 23.49 -8.90 -4.76
C ALA A 15 22.44 -9.23 -5.84
N ASP A 16 21.44 -10.00 -5.43
CA ASP A 16 20.32 -10.47 -6.22
C ASP A 16 19.08 -10.12 -5.40
N THR A 17 18.93 -8.82 -5.19
CA THR A 17 17.68 -8.24 -4.72
C THR A 17 17.15 -7.35 -5.83
N ASP A 18 17.02 -7.90 -7.04
CA ASP A 18 16.08 -7.44 -8.06
C ASP A 18 14.63 -7.74 -7.60
N PHE A 19 14.31 -7.43 -6.34
CA PHE A 19 12.93 -7.35 -5.92
C PHE A 19 12.37 -6.04 -6.48
N PRO A 20 11.15 -6.04 -7.02
CA PRO A 20 10.48 -4.80 -7.40
C PRO A 20 10.21 -4.02 -6.10
N HIS A 21 11.18 -3.21 -5.69
CA HIS A 21 11.03 -2.29 -4.58
C HIS A 21 10.08 -1.21 -5.08
N ARG A 22 8.78 -1.40 -4.83
CA ARG A 22 7.86 -0.29 -4.84
C ARG A 22 8.48 0.83 -4.01
N SER A 23 8.36 2.06 -4.50
CA SER A 23 8.82 3.19 -3.73
C SER A 23 8.04 3.23 -2.42
N ARG A 24 8.64 3.78 -1.36
CA ARG A 24 7.93 3.97 -0.09
C ARG A 24 6.65 4.79 -0.28
N GLU A 25 6.64 5.72 -1.23
CA GLU A 25 5.46 6.50 -1.61
C GLU A 25 4.36 5.61 -2.17
N GLU A 26 4.69 4.71 -3.11
CA GLU A 26 3.75 3.73 -3.65
C GLU A 26 3.20 2.80 -2.56
N GLU A 27 4.02 2.37 -1.61
CA GLU A 27 3.56 1.57 -0.47
C GLU A 27 2.57 2.34 0.42
N LEU A 28 2.83 3.62 0.67
CA LEU A 28 1.95 4.49 1.44
C LEU A 28 0.64 4.77 0.70
N ASP A 29 0.68 4.97 -0.62
CA ASP A 29 -0.51 5.16 -1.44
C ASP A 29 -1.40 3.92 -1.43
N ILE A 30 -0.80 2.73 -1.48
CA ILE A 30 -1.52 1.46 -1.37
C ILE A 30 -2.18 1.33 0.01
N GLN A 31 -1.45 1.63 1.09
CA GLN A 31 -2.00 1.58 2.45
C GLN A 31 -3.14 2.59 2.63
N LEU A 32 -2.95 3.83 2.19
CA LEU A 32 -3.96 4.87 2.26
C LEU A 32 -5.19 4.52 1.45
N SER A 33 -5.02 3.98 0.23
CA SER A 33 -6.11 3.47 -0.59
C SER A 33 -6.90 2.38 0.13
N GLY A 34 -6.21 1.46 0.82
CA GLY A 34 -6.84 0.42 1.64
C GLY A 34 -7.67 1.01 2.79
N HIS A 35 -7.13 1.97 3.53
CA HIS A 35 -7.83 2.62 4.63
C HIS A 35 -9.06 3.42 4.16
N LEU A 36 -8.94 4.16 3.07
CA LEU A 36 -10.04 4.92 2.51
C LEU A 36 -11.13 4.01 1.93
N ALA A 37 -10.77 2.86 1.35
CA ALA A 37 -11.75 1.86 0.92
C ALA A 37 -12.51 1.25 2.10
N ALA A 38 -11.83 0.99 3.23
CA ALA A 38 -12.48 0.53 4.45
C ALA A 38 -13.43 1.60 5.03
N LEU A 39 -13.03 2.87 5.01
CA LEU A 39 -13.89 3.98 5.42
C LEU A 39 -15.11 4.12 4.51
N LEU A 40 -14.93 4.00 3.19
CA LEU A 40 -16.03 4.02 2.22
C LEU A 40 -17.04 2.91 2.48
N ALA A 41 -16.57 1.69 2.75
CA ALA A 41 -17.45 0.57 3.09
C ALA A 41 -18.29 0.85 4.35
N LEU A 42 -17.68 1.41 5.41
CA LEU A 42 -18.40 1.84 6.60
C LEU A 42 -19.39 2.98 6.32
N THR A 43 -19.05 3.92 5.45
CA THR A 43 -19.97 4.98 5.01
C THR A 43 -21.17 4.39 4.29
N ASP A 44 -20.99 3.41 3.41
CA ASP A 44 -22.09 2.74 2.72
C ASP A 44 -22.99 1.96 3.67
N GLU A 45 -22.43 1.30 4.69
CA GLU A 45 -23.21 0.68 5.77
C GLU A 45 -24.03 1.72 6.55
N LEU A 46 -23.44 2.87 6.89
CA LEU A 46 -24.15 3.96 7.56
C LEU A 46 -25.27 4.56 6.71
N ARG A 47 -25.06 4.72 5.39
CA ARG A 47 -26.08 5.18 4.45
C ARG A 47 -27.28 4.25 4.40
N HIS A 48 -27.05 2.95 4.54
CA HIS A 48 -28.12 1.97 4.59
C HIS A 48 -28.99 2.10 5.85
N LEU A 49 -28.36 2.41 6.99
CA LEU A 49 -29.06 2.55 8.27
C LEU A 49 -29.72 3.93 8.43
N THR A 50 -29.04 4.99 8.01
CA THR A 50 -29.46 6.38 8.16
C THR A 50 -29.13 7.17 6.90
N PRO A 51 -30.04 7.21 5.90
CA PRO A 51 -29.81 7.97 4.68
C PRO A 51 -29.63 9.46 4.98
N SER A 52 -28.57 10.07 4.45
CA SER A 52 -28.34 11.51 4.52
C SER A 52 -27.53 12.00 3.32
N ALA A 53 -27.80 13.22 2.86
CA ALA A 53 -27.09 13.84 1.75
C ALA A 53 -25.59 14.01 2.05
N GLU A 54 -25.24 14.30 3.31
CA GLU A 54 -23.85 14.42 3.74
C GLU A 54 -23.07 13.10 3.59
N LEU A 55 -23.72 11.95 3.83
CA LEU A 55 -23.09 10.65 3.64
C LEU A 55 -22.95 10.29 2.15
N ASP A 56 -23.89 10.72 1.31
CA ASP A 56 -23.78 10.56 -0.14
C ASP A 56 -22.58 11.36 -0.70
N GLU A 57 -22.45 12.63 -0.29
CA GLU A 57 -21.31 13.47 -0.65
C GLU A 57 -19.98 12.90 -0.14
N ALA A 58 -19.95 12.39 1.09
CA ALA A 58 -18.77 11.75 1.66
C ALA A 58 -18.36 10.48 0.88
N ALA A 59 -19.32 9.64 0.50
CA ALA A 59 -19.07 8.43 -0.28
C ALA A 59 -18.47 8.75 -1.65
N GLU A 60 -19.00 9.75 -2.35
CA GLU A 60 -18.47 10.20 -3.64
C GLU A 60 -17.03 10.75 -3.51
N ALA A 61 -16.77 11.56 -2.48
CA ALA A 61 -15.43 12.10 -2.21
C ALA A 61 -14.41 10.99 -1.91
N LEU A 62 -14.77 10.01 -1.08
CA LEU A 62 -13.93 8.87 -0.75
C LEU A 62 -13.64 7.99 -1.98
N SER A 63 -14.67 7.71 -2.78
CA SER A 63 -14.55 6.95 -4.02
C SER A 63 -13.58 7.61 -5.01
N ALA A 64 -13.71 8.93 -5.21
CA ALA A 64 -12.80 9.70 -6.05
C ALA A 64 -11.35 9.67 -5.55
N GLN A 65 -11.15 9.76 -4.23
CA GLN A 65 -9.81 9.68 -3.63
C GLN A 65 -9.19 8.28 -3.80
N VAL A 66 -9.96 7.22 -3.57
CA VAL A 66 -9.50 5.83 -3.78
C VAL A 66 -9.12 5.58 -5.23
N ALA A 67 -9.95 6.04 -6.18
CA ALA A 67 -9.67 5.92 -7.61
C ALA A 67 -8.36 6.63 -7.99
N ARG A 68 -8.15 7.84 -7.47
CA ARG A 68 -6.91 8.60 -7.68
C ARG A 68 -5.67 7.89 -7.15
N LEU A 69 -5.72 7.32 -5.95
CA LEU A 69 -4.58 6.60 -5.36
C LEU A 69 -4.27 5.27 -6.07
N ARG A 70 -5.29 4.62 -6.67
CA ARG A 70 -5.11 3.39 -7.44
C ARG A 70 -4.67 3.62 -8.87
N GLY A 71 -4.98 4.79 -9.44
CA GLY A 71 -4.64 5.17 -10.81
C GLY A 71 -3.24 5.79 -10.96
N GLY A 72 -2.24 5.29 -10.22
CA GLY A 72 -0.84 5.77 -10.31
C GLY A 72 -0.32 5.87 -11.75
N PRO A 73 0.79 6.61 -11.98
CA PRO A 73 1.26 6.91 -13.32
C PRO A 73 1.36 5.63 -14.17
N ALA A 74 0.75 5.66 -15.35
CA ALA A 74 0.87 4.56 -16.31
C ALA A 74 2.35 4.27 -16.55
N PRO A 75 2.78 2.99 -16.60
CA PRO A 75 4.16 2.66 -16.91
C PRO A 75 4.54 3.29 -18.25
N VAL A 76 5.57 4.13 -18.23
CA VAL A 76 6.14 4.81 -19.41
C VAL A 76 7.05 3.89 -20.20
#